data_AF-N4TMG1-F1
#
_entry.id   AF-N4TMG1-F1
#
_cell.length_a   1.000
_cell.length_b   1.000
_cell.length_c   1.000
_cell.angle_alpha   90.00
_cell.angle_beta   90.00
_cell.angle_gamma   90.00
#
_symmetry.space_group_name_H-M   'P 1'
#
loop_
_entity.id
_entity.type
_entity.pdbx_description
1 polymer ?
#
loop_
_entity_poly.entity_id
_entity_poly.type
_entity_poly.pdbx_seq_one_letter_code
_entity_poly.pdbx_strand_id
1 'polypeptide(L)'
;MIKLNGLNKTLKTSLLAGVLLGATAPLMAKPLLSDEDLLKRVKLHNIKEDTLTSCNAKVDGSQYLNSGWNLSKEFPQEYREKIFECVEEEKHKQALNLTIKEDTKDKEELAKKIKEIKEKAKVLRQKFMAFEMKEHSKEFPNKKQLQTMLENAFDNGAESFIDDWHERFGGISRENTYKALGIKEYSDEGKILAFGERSYIRQYKKDFEEKHL
;
A
#
# COMPACT_ATOMS: atom_id res chain seq x y z
N MET A 1 29.03 7.67 -17.74
CA MET A 1 28.52 6.41 -18.32
C MET A 1 28.03 5.51 -17.18
N ILE A 2 26.73 5.52 -16.88
CA ILE A 2 26.17 4.79 -15.73
C ILE A 2 25.73 3.40 -16.22
N LYS A 3 26.31 2.32 -15.66
CA LYS A 3 25.90 0.93 -15.93
C LYS A 3 24.69 0.58 -15.07
N LEU A 4 23.53 0.37 -15.71
CA LEU A 4 22.28 -0.09 -15.08
C LEU A 4 22.04 -1.58 -15.39
N ASN A 5 22.75 -2.46 -14.67
CA ASN A 5 22.48 -3.90 -14.64
C ASN A 5 21.64 -4.21 -13.39
N GLY A 6 20.34 -4.51 -13.58
CA GLY A 6 19.50 -5.03 -12.49
C GLY A 6 18.02 -4.65 -12.50
N LEU A 7 17.53 -3.78 -13.40
CA LEU A 7 16.10 -3.46 -13.47
C LEU A 7 15.35 -4.32 -14.49
N ASN A 8 14.24 -4.90 -14.03
CA ASN A 8 13.26 -5.71 -14.76
C ASN A 8 12.82 -5.02 -16.06
N LYS A 9 12.68 -5.80 -17.15
CA LYS A 9 12.40 -5.33 -18.52
C LYS A 9 11.20 -4.38 -18.60
N THR A 10 10.20 -4.54 -17.74
CA THR A 10 8.96 -3.75 -17.71
C THR A 10 9.15 -2.34 -17.13
N LEU A 11 10.18 -2.11 -16.31
CA LEU A 11 10.50 -0.79 -15.73
C LEU A 11 11.44 0.04 -16.62
N LYS A 12 12.15 -0.58 -17.57
CA LYS A 12 12.99 0.12 -18.55
C LYS A 12 12.15 0.75 -19.67
N THR A 13 11.05 0.13 -20.07
CA THR A 13 10.14 0.68 -21.09
C THR A 13 9.35 1.89 -20.62
N SER A 14 9.02 1.99 -19.33
CA SER A 14 8.29 3.14 -18.77
C SER A 14 9.17 4.36 -18.50
N LEU A 15 10.48 4.19 -18.27
CA LEU A 15 11.42 5.32 -18.09
C LEU A 15 12.00 5.88 -19.40
N LEU A 16 12.01 5.10 -20.48
CA LEU A 16 12.56 5.52 -21.78
C LEU A 16 11.57 6.28 -22.67
N ALA A 17 10.28 6.28 -22.35
CA ALA A 17 9.29 7.11 -23.04
C ALA A 17 9.34 8.60 -22.65
N GLY A 18 10.15 8.97 -21.64
CA GLY A 18 10.16 10.32 -21.06
C GLY A 18 11.31 11.26 -21.46
N VAL A 19 12.29 10.84 -22.27
CA VAL A 19 13.57 11.61 -22.37
C VAL A 19 14.09 11.85 -23.80
N LEU A 20 13.36 11.55 -24.88
CA LEU A 20 13.84 11.87 -26.24
C LEU A 20 12.80 12.55 -27.12
N LEU A 21 12.30 13.70 -26.68
CA LEU A 21 11.85 14.74 -27.61
C LEU A 21 12.49 16.05 -27.18
N GLY A 22 13.41 16.55 -28.03
CA GLY A 22 13.91 17.91 -27.92
C GLY A 22 12.73 18.87 -27.87
N ALA A 23 12.86 19.90 -27.04
CA ALA A 23 11.88 20.94 -26.84
C ALA A 23 11.59 21.70 -28.15
N THR A 24 10.77 21.13 -29.02
CA THR A 24 9.78 21.92 -29.72
C THR A 24 8.73 22.23 -28.66
N ALA A 25 8.50 23.52 -28.38
CA ALA A 25 7.28 23.89 -27.65
C ALA A 25 6.13 23.14 -28.35
N PRO A 26 5.28 22.39 -27.60
CA PRO A 26 4.17 21.71 -28.23
C PRO A 26 3.41 22.78 -29.01
N LEU A 27 3.23 22.55 -30.31
CA LEU A 27 2.38 23.39 -31.16
C LEU A 27 1.04 23.44 -30.40
N MET A 28 0.76 24.60 -29.79
CA MET A 28 -0.42 24.74 -28.93
C MET A 28 -1.61 24.44 -29.82
N ALA A 29 -2.33 23.35 -29.52
CA ALA A 29 -3.52 22.99 -30.25
C ALA A 29 -4.46 24.21 -30.24
N LYS A 30 -5.06 24.52 -31.39
CA LYS A 30 -6.05 25.60 -31.49
C LYS A 30 -7.43 24.96 -31.38
N PRO A 31 -8.06 24.97 -30.19
CA PRO A 31 -9.39 24.41 -30.05
C PRO A 31 -10.38 25.09 -30.99
N LEU A 32 -11.33 24.32 -31.51
CA LEU A 32 -12.35 24.83 -32.43
C LEU A 32 -13.34 25.75 -31.75
N LEU A 33 -13.63 25.48 -30.47
CA LEU A 33 -14.59 26.19 -29.65
C LEU A 33 -13.91 26.75 -28.40
N SER A 34 -14.38 27.90 -27.94
CA SER A 34 -14.11 28.35 -26.57
C SER A 34 -14.68 27.33 -25.57
N ASP A 35 -14.11 27.27 -24.38
CA ASP A 35 -14.61 26.39 -23.31
C ASP A 35 -16.09 26.68 -23.00
N GLU A 36 -16.48 27.96 -22.96
CA GLU A 36 -17.87 28.39 -22.76
C GLU A 36 -18.81 27.87 -23.86
N ASP A 37 -18.40 27.94 -25.13
CA ASP A 37 -19.21 27.47 -26.25
C ASP A 37 -19.29 25.95 -26.31
N LEU A 38 -18.22 25.26 -25.93
CA LEU A 38 -18.19 23.81 -25.81
C LEU A 38 -19.16 23.33 -24.72
N LEU A 39 -19.13 23.94 -23.54
CA LEU A 39 -20.00 23.60 -22.41
C LEU A 39 -21.49 23.82 -22.71
N LYS A 40 -21.83 24.83 -23.53
CA LYS A 40 -23.21 25.04 -24.00
C LYS A 40 -23.69 23.96 -24.97
N ARG A 41 -22.78 23.31 -25.70
CA ARG A 41 -23.10 22.33 -26.75
C ARG A 41 -23.01 20.89 -26.28
N VAL A 42 -22.20 20.61 -25.26
CA VAL A 42 -22.00 19.29 -24.72
C VAL A 42 -22.84 19.11 -23.46
N LYS A 43 -23.72 18.11 -23.45
CA LYS A 43 -24.37 17.67 -22.22
C LYS A 43 -23.37 16.92 -21.35
N LEU A 44 -23.07 17.44 -20.16
CA LEU A 44 -22.05 16.95 -19.24
C LEU A 44 -22.49 15.72 -18.40
N HIS A 45 -23.20 14.76 -18.98
CA HIS A 45 -23.57 13.57 -18.22
C HIS A 45 -22.31 12.77 -17.86
N ASN A 46 -21.98 12.69 -16.57
CA ASN A 46 -20.82 11.97 -16.02
C ASN A 46 -19.46 12.45 -16.56
N ILE A 47 -19.36 13.74 -16.94
CA ILE A 47 -18.12 14.38 -17.37
C ILE A 47 -17.93 15.63 -16.53
N LYS A 48 -16.78 15.75 -15.86
CA LYS A 48 -16.44 16.97 -15.15
C LYS A 48 -16.04 18.05 -16.14
N GLU A 49 -16.42 19.29 -15.83
CA GLU A 49 -16.14 20.47 -16.65
C GLU A 49 -14.65 20.66 -16.90
N ASP A 50 -13.81 20.51 -15.88
CA ASP A 50 -12.35 20.60 -15.95
C ASP A 50 -11.72 19.56 -16.88
N THR A 51 -12.22 18.31 -16.86
CA THR A 51 -11.79 17.26 -17.79
C THR A 51 -12.15 17.63 -19.23
N LEU A 52 -13.36 18.16 -19.45
CA LEU A 52 -13.83 18.52 -20.78
C LEU A 52 -13.03 19.68 -21.39
N THR A 53 -12.80 20.75 -20.62
CA THR A 53 -12.04 21.93 -21.08
C THR A 53 -10.56 21.61 -21.26
N SER A 54 -9.98 20.78 -20.38
CA SER A 54 -8.62 20.26 -20.57
C SER A 54 -8.46 19.44 -21.85
N CYS A 55 -9.46 18.61 -22.19
CA CYS A 55 -9.47 17.86 -23.44
C CYS A 55 -9.70 18.75 -24.67
N ASN A 56 -10.55 19.77 -24.56
CA ASN A 56 -10.73 20.77 -25.61
C ASN A 56 -9.39 21.41 -26.01
N ALA A 57 -8.61 21.85 -25.02
CA ALA A 57 -7.31 22.47 -25.21
C ALA A 57 -6.24 21.54 -25.84
N LYS A 58 -6.48 20.22 -25.86
CA LYS A 58 -5.57 19.22 -26.47
C LYS A 58 -5.93 18.88 -27.92
N VAL A 59 -7.14 19.19 -28.39
CA VAL A 59 -7.60 18.82 -29.74
C VAL A 59 -7.50 20.03 -30.68
N ASP A 60 -6.66 19.92 -31.71
CA ASP A 60 -6.54 20.95 -32.74
C ASP A 60 -7.75 20.92 -33.68
N GLY A 61 -8.50 22.03 -33.69
CA GLY A 61 -9.67 22.26 -34.52
C GLY A 61 -9.40 23.10 -35.76
N SER A 62 -8.16 23.55 -35.97
CA SER A 62 -7.81 24.53 -37.01
C SER A 62 -8.26 24.14 -38.43
N GLN A 63 -8.30 22.83 -38.73
CA GLN A 63 -8.76 22.31 -40.02
C GLN A 63 -10.23 22.64 -40.35
N TYR A 64 -11.09 22.78 -39.33
CA TYR A 64 -12.52 23.08 -39.53
C TYR A 64 -12.76 24.57 -39.79
N LEU A 65 -11.85 25.45 -39.33
CA LEU A 65 -11.92 26.90 -39.61
C LEU A 65 -11.68 27.20 -41.10
N ASN A 66 -10.76 26.48 -41.73
CA ASN A 66 -10.39 26.69 -43.14
C ASN A 66 -11.32 26.00 -44.14
N SER A 67 -12.25 25.16 -43.66
CA SER A 67 -13.11 24.31 -44.50
C SER A 67 -14.52 24.90 -44.73
N GLY A 68 -14.77 26.16 -44.34
CA GLY A 68 -16.06 26.83 -44.58
C GLY A 68 -17.22 26.38 -43.69
N TRP A 69 -16.95 25.71 -42.57
CA TRP A 69 -17.98 25.22 -41.64
C TRP A 69 -18.75 26.36 -40.98
N ASN A 70 -20.07 26.23 -40.91
CA ASN A 70 -20.88 27.14 -40.11
C ASN A 70 -20.95 26.63 -38.67
N LEU A 71 -19.96 27.04 -37.86
CA LEU A 71 -19.86 26.63 -36.46
C LEU A 71 -21.08 27.02 -35.62
N SER A 72 -21.89 28.02 -36.01
CA SER A 72 -23.13 28.35 -35.29
C SER A 72 -24.23 27.28 -35.46
N LYS A 73 -24.16 26.46 -36.51
CA LYS A 73 -25.16 25.44 -36.85
C LYS A 73 -24.63 24.01 -36.76
N GLU A 74 -23.33 23.82 -36.97
CA GLU A 74 -22.70 22.51 -37.09
C GLU A 74 -21.60 22.35 -36.03
N PHE A 75 -21.60 21.19 -35.34
CA PHE A 75 -20.51 20.78 -34.46
C PHE A 75 -19.83 19.57 -35.08
N PRO A 76 -18.62 19.71 -35.67
CA PRO A 76 -17.98 18.64 -36.43
C PRO A 76 -17.86 17.36 -35.60
N GLN A 77 -18.44 16.28 -36.11
CA GLN A 77 -18.54 15.02 -35.40
C GLN A 77 -17.14 14.46 -35.04
N GLU A 78 -16.20 14.48 -35.96
CA GLU A 78 -14.83 14.02 -35.73
C GLU A 78 -14.10 14.82 -34.64
N TYR A 79 -14.31 16.14 -34.58
CA TYR A 79 -13.73 16.99 -33.53
C TYR A 79 -14.33 16.62 -32.17
N ARG A 80 -15.64 16.45 -32.13
CA ARG A 80 -16.38 16.00 -30.96
C ARG A 80 -15.85 14.65 -30.48
N GLU A 81 -15.71 13.68 -31.38
CA GLU A 81 -15.21 12.32 -31.08
C GLU A 81 -13.81 12.37 -30.45
N LYS A 82 -12.87 13.15 -30.99
CA LYS A 82 -11.54 13.33 -30.42
C LYS A 82 -11.56 13.91 -29.00
N ILE A 83 -12.45 14.85 -28.72
CA ILE A 83 -12.63 15.37 -27.35
C ILE A 83 -13.12 14.26 -26.42
N PHE A 84 -14.13 13.49 -26.83
CA PHE A 84 -14.67 12.41 -26.00
C PHE A 84 -13.67 11.26 -25.80
N GLU A 85 -12.87 10.93 -26.81
CA GLU A 85 -11.77 9.97 -26.69
C GLU A 85 -10.77 10.42 -25.61
N CYS A 86 -10.34 11.69 -25.64
CA CYS A 86 -9.52 12.25 -24.57
C CYS A 86 -10.21 12.18 -23.20
N VAL A 87 -11.51 12.50 -23.12
CA VAL A 87 -12.26 12.44 -21.85
C VAL A 87 -12.28 11.03 -21.29
N GLU A 88 -12.50 10.02 -22.13
CA GLU A 88 -12.46 8.62 -21.71
C GLU A 88 -11.06 8.22 -21.26
N GLU A 89 -10.00 8.59 -21.99
CA GLU A 89 -8.62 8.35 -21.53
C GLU A 89 -8.34 8.97 -20.15
N GLU A 90 -8.75 10.23 -19.93
CA GLU A 90 -8.55 10.92 -18.66
C GLU A 90 -9.34 10.25 -17.53
N LYS A 91 -10.55 9.76 -17.77
CA LYS A 91 -11.31 8.96 -16.79
C LYS A 91 -10.55 7.68 -16.42
N HIS A 92 -10.00 6.96 -17.40
CA HIS A 92 -9.21 5.76 -17.14
C HIS A 92 -7.93 6.08 -16.35
N LYS A 93 -7.22 7.16 -16.69
CA LYS A 93 -6.03 7.63 -15.94
C LYS A 93 -6.38 8.01 -14.51
N GLN A 94 -7.50 8.71 -14.29
CA GLN A 94 -7.98 9.06 -12.96
C GLN A 94 -8.31 7.82 -12.12
N ALA A 95 -9.01 6.85 -12.70
CA ALA A 95 -9.32 5.58 -12.03
C ALA A 95 -8.03 4.83 -11.65
N LEU A 96 -7.09 4.68 -12.57
CA LEU A 96 -5.79 4.05 -12.30
C LEU A 96 -5.02 4.76 -11.19
N ASN A 97 -4.98 6.10 -11.21
CA ASN A 97 -4.30 6.89 -10.19
C ASN A 97 -4.94 6.74 -8.79
N LEU A 98 -6.27 6.59 -8.71
CA LEU A 98 -6.95 6.31 -7.44
C LEU A 98 -6.55 4.92 -6.92
N THR A 99 -6.60 3.89 -7.77
CA THR A 99 -6.17 2.54 -7.40
C THR A 99 -4.71 2.50 -6.94
N ILE A 100 -3.80 3.18 -7.64
CA ILE A 100 -2.37 3.25 -7.24
C ILE A 100 -2.21 3.94 -5.88
N LYS A 101 -2.95 5.02 -5.63
CA LYS A 101 -2.90 5.74 -4.34
C LYS A 101 -3.41 4.87 -3.20
N GLU A 102 -4.49 4.13 -3.42
CA GLU A 102 -5.06 3.22 -2.43
C GLU A 102 -4.09 2.09 -2.11
N ASP A 103 -3.54 1.41 -3.12
CA ASP A 103 -2.51 0.37 -2.97
C ASP A 103 -1.24 0.89 -2.25
N THR A 104 -0.85 2.15 -2.50
CA THR A 104 0.29 2.77 -1.81
C THR A 104 0.00 3.00 -0.32
N LYS A 105 -1.21 3.47 0.01
CA LYS A 105 -1.63 3.72 1.39
C LYS A 105 -1.71 2.41 2.17
N ASP A 106 -2.26 1.37 1.57
CA ASP A 106 -2.40 0.05 2.21
C ASP A 106 -1.02 -0.56 2.52
N LYS A 107 -0.06 -0.40 1.60
CA LYS A 107 1.35 -0.80 1.83
C LYS A 107 2.01 -0.02 2.97
N GLU A 108 1.74 1.27 3.08
CA GLU A 108 2.28 2.11 4.16
C GLU A 108 1.70 1.70 5.53
N GLU A 109 0.38 1.46 5.59
CA GLU A 109 -0.30 0.99 6.80
C GLU A 109 0.24 -0.37 7.26
N LEU A 110 0.36 -1.32 6.32
CA LEU A 110 0.94 -2.64 6.59
C LEU A 110 2.38 -2.52 7.13
N ALA A 111 3.21 -1.68 6.51
CA ALA A 111 4.59 -1.45 6.95
C ALA A 111 4.66 -0.86 8.36
N LYS A 112 3.81 0.13 8.66
CA LYS A 112 3.71 0.75 9.98
C LYS A 112 3.33 -0.28 11.05
N LYS A 113 2.30 -1.08 10.79
CA LYS A 113 1.85 -2.08 11.77
C LYS A 113 2.89 -3.18 12.00
N ILE A 114 3.58 -3.64 10.97
CA ILE A 114 4.69 -4.59 11.11
C ILE A 114 5.81 -4.02 11.98
N LYS A 115 6.15 -2.74 11.81
CA LYS A 115 7.15 -2.07 12.64
C LYS A 115 6.71 -2.02 14.11
N GLU A 116 5.46 -1.68 14.39
CA GLU A 116 4.91 -1.71 15.75
C GLU A 116 4.97 -3.10 16.39
N ILE A 117 4.60 -4.15 15.64
CA ILE A 117 4.68 -5.54 16.11
C ILE A 117 6.12 -5.92 16.49
N LYS A 118 7.11 -5.53 15.68
CA LYS A 118 8.53 -5.80 15.96
C LYS A 118 9.04 -5.10 17.22
N GLU A 119 8.68 -3.84 17.42
CA GLU A 119 9.07 -3.10 18.63
C GLU A 119 8.42 -3.71 19.88
N LYS A 120 7.13 -4.08 19.80
CA LYS A 120 6.45 -4.79 20.88
C LYS A 120 7.11 -6.14 21.17
N ALA A 121 7.48 -6.91 20.15
CA ALA A 121 8.14 -8.20 20.30
C ALA A 121 9.49 -8.05 21.02
N LYS A 122 10.28 -7.04 20.68
CA LYS A 122 11.56 -6.76 21.34
C LYS A 122 11.40 -6.48 22.83
N VAL A 123 10.46 -5.60 23.20
CA VAL A 123 10.19 -5.27 24.62
C VAL A 123 9.64 -6.48 25.36
N LEU A 124 8.71 -7.20 24.73
CA LEU A 124 8.09 -8.38 25.31
C LEU A 124 9.09 -9.51 25.54
N ARG A 125 10.02 -9.75 24.59
CA ARG A 125 11.10 -10.72 24.74
C ARG A 125 11.91 -10.45 26.00
N GLN A 126 12.29 -9.19 26.24
CA GLN A 126 13.03 -8.82 27.44
C GLN A 126 12.26 -9.12 28.73
N LYS A 127 10.96 -8.78 28.77
CA LYS A 127 10.09 -9.06 29.92
C LYS A 127 9.93 -10.55 30.17
N PHE A 128 9.63 -11.32 29.11
CA PHE A 128 9.48 -12.77 29.17
C PHE A 128 10.75 -13.46 29.68
N MET A 129 11.91 -13.13 29.09
CA MET A 129 13.20 -13.68 29.51
C MET A 129 13.49 -13.36 30.98
N ALA A 130 13.30 -12.11 31.41
CA ALA A 130 13.55 -11.72 32.79
C ALA A 130 12.63 -12.44 33.79
N PHE A 131 11.36 -12.60 33.44
CA PHE A 131 10.37 -13.30 34.25
C PHE A 131 10.71 -14.80 34.40
N GLU A 132 10.81 -15.53 33.29
CA GLU A 132 11.02 -16.97 33.31
C GLU A 132 12.41 -17.36 33.85
N MET A 133 13.44 -16.56 33.56
CA MET A 133 14.76 -16.78 34.17
C MET A 133 14.72 -16.59 35.69
N LYS A 134 13.89 -15.68 36.21
CA LYS A 134 13.76 -15.49 37.66
C LYS A 134 13.00 -16.66 38.29
N GLU A 135 11.85 -17.02 37.73
CA GLU A 135 10.99 -18.10 38.25
C GLU A 135 11.71 -19.45 38.20
N HIS A 136 12.47 -19.73 37.15
CA HIS A 136 13.03 -21.07 36.91
C HIS A 136 14.56 -21.19 37.07
N SER A 137 15.22 -20.19 37.66
CA SER A 137 16.69 -20.22 37.81
C SER A 137 17.21 -21.31 38.74
N LYS A 138 16.37 -21.85 39.64
CA LYS A 138 16.79 -22.84 40.65
C LYS A 138 16.71 -24.27 40.12
N GLU A 139 15.81 -24.50 39.18
CA GLU A 139 15.53 -25.77 38.51
C GLU A 139 16.57 -26.06 37.43
N PHE A 140 17.28 -25.03 36.95
CA PHE A 140 18.28 -25.12 35.88
C PHE A 140 19.66 -24.60 36.33
N PRO A 141 20.58 -25.50 36.75
CA PRO A 141 21.94 -25.12 37.11
C PRO A 141 22.72 -24.45 35.97
N ASN A 142 22.40 -24.81 34.71
CA ASN A 142 22.98 -24.20 33.53
C ASN A 142 22.10 -23.05 33.00
N LYS A 143 22.42 -21.82 33.42
CA LYS A 143 21.69 -20.60 33.02
C LYS A 143 21.71 -20.34 31.51
N LYS A 144 22.79 -20.71 30.82
CA LYS A 144 22.91 -20.52 29.36
C LYS A 144 21.96 -21.44 28.61
N GLN A 145 21.80 -22.67 29.07
CA GLN A 145 20.83 -23.62 28.52
C GLN A 145 19.40 -23.11 28.72
N LEU A 146 19.05 -22.66 29.93
CA LEU A 146 17.74 -22.06 30.21
C LEU A 146 17.46 -20.88 29.29
N GLN A 147 18.43 -19.97 29.14
CA GLN A 147 18.30 -18.82 28.26
C GLN A 147 18.00 -19.25 26.82
N THR A 148 18.78 -20.19 26.25
CA THR A 148 18.54 -20.68 24.88
C THR A 148 17.17 -21.32 24.71
N MET A 149 16.69 -22.08 25.71
CA MET A 149 15.36 -22.67 25.67
C MET A 149 14.26 -21.61 25.64
N LEU A 150 14.37 -20.58 26.48
CA LEU A 150 13.41 -19.48 26.53
C LEU A 150 13.44 -18.62 25.27
N GLU A 151 14.62 -18.36 24.71
CA GLU A 151 14.76 -17.65 23.43
C GLU A 151 14.07 -18.42 22.31
N ASN A 152 14.29 -19.74 22.24
CA ASN A 152 13.65 -20.59 21.24
C ASN A 152 12.14 -20.68 21.44
N ALA A 153 11.66 -20.76 22.69
CA ALA A 153 10.23 -20.75 22.99
C ALA A 153 9.59 -19.45 22.51
N PHE A 154 10.19 -18.30 22.85
CA PHE A 154 9.68 -17.00 22.42
C PHE A 154 9.63 -16.85 20.89
N ASP A 155 10.70 -17.25 20.20
CA ASP A 155 10.83 -17.08 18.75
C ASP A 155 9.84 -17.96 17.96
N ASN A 156 9.41 -19.08 18.53
CA ASN A 156 8.49 -20.05 17.90
C ASN A 156 7.05 -20.00 18.43
N GLY A 157 6.80 -19.20 19.48
CA GLY A 157 5.55 -19.20 20.21
C GLY A 157 5.69 -19.95 21.54
N ALA A 158 5.47 -19.22 22.62
CA ALA A 158 5.67 -19.70 23.99
C ALA A 158 4.37 -20.16 24.65
N GLU A 159 3.23 -20.18 23.96
CA GLU A 159 1.93 -20.56 24.56
C GLU A 159 1.99 -21.96 25.18
N SER A 160 2.24 -22.98 24.34
CA SER A 160 2.35 -24.37 24.79
C SER A 160 3.58 -24.59 25.68
N PHE A 161 4.66 -23.84 25.42
CA PHE A 161 5.84 -23.90 26.28
C PHE A 161 5.48 -23.49 27.71
N ILE A 162 4.79 -22.37 27.92
CA ILE A 162 4.41 -21.88 29.25
C ILE A 162 3.52 -22.90 29.97
N ASP A 163 2.53 -23.47 29.27
CA ASP A 163 1.64 -24.49 29.86
C ASP A 163 2.44 -25.72 30.32
N ASP A 164 3.23 -26.33 29.43
CA ASP A 164 4.04 -27.53 29.75
C ASP A 164 5.11 -27.23 30.81
N TRP A 165 5.71 -26.04 30.75
CA TRP A 165 6.81 -25.63 31.62
C TRP A 165 6.34 -25.40 33.05
N HIS A 166 5.23 -24.68 33.21
CA HIS A 166 4.68 -24.38 34.53
C HIS A 166 4.02 -25.62 35.15
N GLU A 167 3.43 -26.52 34.36
CA GLU A 167 2.98 -27.84 34.84
C GLU A 167 4.14 -28.68 35.38
N ARG A 168 5.26 -28.71 34.64
CA ARG A 168 6.40 -29.57 34.98
C ARG A 168 7.22 -29.09 36.19
N PHE A 169 7.35 -27.78 36.38
CA PHE A 169 8.24 -27.20 37.39
C PHE A 169 7.51 -26.49 38.54
N GLY A 170 6.16 -26.57 38.60
CA GLY A 170 5.38 -25.98 39.69
C GLY A 170 5.24 -24.47 39.61
N GLY A 171 5.11 -23.93 38.40
CA GLY A 171 4.94 -22.50 38.13
C GLY A 171 3.51 -21.98 38.30
N ILE A 172 3.30 -20.72 37.95
CA ILE A 172 1.96 -20.11 37.90
C ILE A 172 1.22 -20.52 36.62
N SER A 173 -0.11 -20.36 36.56
CA SER A 173 -0.83 -20.62 35.31
C SER A 173 -0.41 -19.67 34.20
N ARG A 174 -0.59 -20.08 32.93
CA ARG A 174 -0.41 -19.22 31.76
C ARG A 174 -1.14 -17.88 31.87
N GLU A 175 -2.37 -17.88 32.36
CA GLU A 175 -3.14 -16.65 32.61
C GLU A 175 -2.42 -15.73 33.59
N ASN A 176 -1.87 -16.29 34.68
CA ASN A 176 -1.12 -15.52 35.67
C ASN A 176 0.24 -15.05 35.14
N THR A 177 0.88 -15.82 34.25
CA THR A 177 2.08 -15.41 33.50
C THR A 177 1.78 -14.20 32.63
N TYR A 178 0.66 -14.22 31.90
CA TYR A 178 0.23 -13.09 31.07
C TYR A 178 -0.04 -11.86 31.95
N LYS A 179 -0.70 -12.03 33.09
CA LYS A 179 -0.90 -10.95 34.08
C LYS A 179 0.43 -10.40 34.62
N ALA A 180 1.38 -11.26 34.97
CA ALA A 180 2.69 -10.88 35.47
C ALA A 180 3.50 -10.07 34.44
N LEU A 181 3.35 -10.41 33.16
CA LEU A 181 3.96 -9.68 32.04
C LEU A 181 3.20 -8.41 31.64
N GLY A 182 2.00 -8.18 32.21
CA GLY A 182 1.12 -7.06 31.88
C GLY A 182 0.46 -7.19 30.49
N ILE A 183 0.22 -8.42 30.04
CA ILE A 183 -0.31 -8.74 28.72
C ILE A 183 -1.80 -9.01 28.82
N LYS A 184 -2.58 -8.46 27.89
CA LYS A 184 -3.98 -8.85 27.68
C LYS A 184 -4.04 -10.01 26.69
N GLU A 185 -4.81 -11.03 27.00
CA GLU A 185 -5.12 -12.12 26.07
C GLU A 185 -5.69 -11.51 24.77
N TYR A 186 -5.23 -12.00 23.62
CA TYR A 186 -5.57 -11.49 22.26
C TYR A 186 -5.02 -10.11 21.85
N SER A 187 -4.26 -9.41 22.70
CA SER A 187 -3.48 -8.23 22.27
C SER A 187 -2.37 -8.60 21.28
N ASP A 188 -1.76 -7.61 20.61
CA ASP A 188 -0.59 -7.87 19.76
C ASP A 188 0.50 -8.60 20.56
N GLU A 189 0.76 -8.14 21.78
CA GLU A 189 1.70 -8.77 22.72
C GLU A 189 1.31 -10.21 23.06
N GLY A 190 0.02 -10.47 23.30
CA GLY A 190 -0.48 -11.83 23.53
C GLY A 190 -0.30 -12.74 22.32
N LYS A 191 -0.59 -12.24 21.11
CA LYS A 191 -0.40 -13.00 19.86
C LYS A 191 1.08 -13.23 19.54
N ILE A 192 1.94 -12.26 19.84
CA ILE A 192 3.40 -12.42 19.73
C ILE A 192 3.87 -13.51 20.68
N LEU A 193 3.45 -13.47 21.96
CA LEU A 193 3.85 -14.49 22.92
C LEU A 193 3.32 -15.86 22.52
N ALA A 194 2.10 -15.93 22.00
CA ALA A 194 1.48 -17.19 21.66
C ALA A 194 2.10 -17.87 20.43
N PHE A 195 2.26 -17.11 19.33
CA PHE A 195 2.65 -17.68 18.03
C PHE A 195 4.11 -17.40 17.63
N GLY A 196 4.78 -16.49 18.35
CA GLY A 196 6.06 -15.92 17.95
C GLY A 196 5.90 -14.78 16.95
N GLU A 197 6.87 -13.86 16.95
CA GLU A 197 6.86 -12.64 16.11
C GLU A 197 6.66 -12.98 14.62
N ARG A 198 7.42 -13.95 14.10
CA ARG A 198 7.41 -14.29 12.67
C ARG A 198 6.07 -14.85 12.20
N SER A 199 5.49 -15.76 12.99
CA SER A 199 4.20 -16.38 12.67
C SER A 199 3.09 -15.35 12.76
N TYR A 200 3.11 -14.50 13.79
CA TYR A 200 2.11 -13.44 13.93
C TYR A 200 2.17 -12.42 12.80
N ILE A 201 3.37 -11.97 12.39
CA ILE A 201 3.53 -11.08 11.22
C ILE A 201 3.01 -11.75 9.95
N ARG A 202 3.27 -13.05 9.76
CA ARG A 202 2.77 -13.79 8.58
C ARG A 202 1.24 -13.83 8.58
N GLN A 203 0.60 -14.14 9.71
CA GLN A 203 -0.85 -14.15 9.81
C GLN A 203 -1.44 -12.76 9.56
N TYR A 204 -0.86 -11.72 10.18
CA TYR A 204 -1.32 -10.35 9.99
C TYR A 204 -1.27 -9.90 8.52
N LYS A 205 -0.20 -10.25 7.79
CA LYS A 205 -0.11 -9.97 6.34
C LYS A 205 -1.22 -10.64 5.56
N LYS A 206 -1.50 -11.92 5.85
CA LYS A 206 -2.56 -12.68 5.20
C LYS A 206 -3.94 -12.05 5.46
N ASP A 207 -4.24 -11.75 6.74
CA ASP A 207 -5.50 -11.11 7.13
C ASP A 207 -5.66 -9.71 6.52
N PHE A 208 -4.55 -9.00 6.33
CA PHE A 208 -4.53 -7.68 5.69
C PHE A 208 -4.83 -7.80 4.20
N GLU A 209 -4.17 -8.72 3.48
CA GLU A 209 -4.43 -9.00 2.06
C GLU A 209 -5.89 -9.42 1.84
N GLU A 210 -6.44 -10.32 2.65
CA GLU A 210 -7.83 -10.79 2.54
C GLU A 210 -8.88 -9.69 2.76
N LYS A 211 -8.55 -8.63 3.50
CA LYS A 211 -9.47 -7.49 3.72
C LYS A 211 -9.48 -6.47 2.59
N HIS A 212 -8.47 -6.50 1.73
CA HIS A 212 -8.29 -5.56 0.62
C HIS A 212 -8.42 -6.27 -0.74
N LEU A 213 -8.95 -7.50 -0.76
CA LEU A 213 -9.40 -8.26 -1.92
C LEU A 213 -10.92 -8.17 -2.05
#